data_AF-A0A7X9AA16-F1
#
_entry.id   AF-A0A7X9AA16-F1
#
_cell.length_a   1.000
_cell.length_b   1.000
_cell.length_c   1.000
_cell.angle_alpha   90.00
_cell.angle_beta   90.00
_cell.angle_gamma   90.00
#
_symmetry.space_group_name_H-M   'P 1'
#
loop_
_entity.id
_entity.type
_entity.pdbx_description
1 polymer ?
#
loop_
_entity_poly.entity_id
_entity_poly.type
_entity_poly.pdbx_seq_one_letter_code
_entity_poly.pdbx_strand_id
1 'polypeptide(L)'
;MMKPFCIILLQLLSCLTLQAAALEAEHDPETGLTTLHITCENKHHFHQIRRSRTPLSATAAIQAEEQGDLLENDCHTITIPARENGTACYYLFSCNTLRQNPVFEAAAAPIEELDRTPPAPPVLFGEYRQGKPLLHWRSAPAHNPEGLRCFRLYRSQTPEKLGALLVEIEKTLTRRQEYHDASLTASAAFYRLTAIDGADNESTPSNPVASSLLPDLSLGTGERVSVNACLSTSKMYPRVGESVTFTASIQNRGATASSPVSFTVQTENGELISKQSLPAIAPGEEKTVEWRYVPSRAGEYSMQLTIDPENKVRDAVPGNNVLILRAAAVEKDVHFVWYGNVLQLPYANHGQCPALSSAEWRRRGGLAMALAGTGHNALEEYSRLAASGQFDGIVIDEIFRFTEAAQRMAVVLPELRKAFPDFKIALWTIGEDTAPEIADLVKAGVIDLLMFEVYVKPGEPVNPIYRAAENIQKRGIADKSLIGLVTHKTWNNWHDPEQQAESVIAQLHLIRSIAAEIPGAAFWSDDAQPGVIEAVDQACYELFILGKTPQPEKFSRMLKLGDRK
;
A
#
# COMPACT_ATOMS: atom_id res chain seq x y z
N MET A 1 -29.79 -4.18 -12.14
CA MET A 1 -30.93 -3.31 -11.79
C MET A 1 -32.01 -3.44 -12.85
N MET A 2 -32.96 -4.36 -12.65
CA MET A 2 -34.26 -4.30 -13.33
C MET A 2 -35.20 -3.45 -12.44
N LYS A 3 -35.99 -2.56 -13.06
CA LYS A 3 -36.88 -1.65 -12.32
C LYS A 3 -38.08 -2.41 -11.74
N PRO A 4 -38.58 -2.06 -10.54
CA PRO A 4 -39.81 -2.62 -10.01
C PRO A 4 -41.00 -2.28 -10.93
N PHE A 5 -41.88 -3.25 -11.17
CA PHE A 5 -43.10 -3.07 -11.98
C PHE A 5 -44.29 -2.77 -11.08
N CYS A 6 -45.13 -1.83 -11.53
CA CYS A 6 -46.35 -1.38 -10.85
C CYS A 6 -47.56 -2.00 -11.56
N ILE A 7 -48.34 -2.84 -10.90
CA ILE A 7 -49.68 -3.23 -11.38
C ILE A 7 -50.68 -2.30 -10.69
N ILE A 8 -51.43 -1.51 -11.47
CA ILE A 8 -52.43 -0.58 -10.96
C ILE A 8 -53.71 -1.37 -10.69
N LEU A 9 -54.10 -1.52 -9.42
CA LEU A 9 -55.44 -1.93 -9.03
C LEU A 9 -56.25 -0.64 -8.77
N LEU A 10 -57.40 -0.45 -9.42
CA LEU A 10 -58.26 0.70 -9.12
C LEU A 10 -59.15 0.38 -7.91
N GLN A 11 -59.00 1.13 -6.81
CA GLN A 11 -59.93 1.10 -5.67
C GLN A 11 -61.08 2.09 -5.92
N LEU A 12 -62.29 1.58 -6.06
CA LEU A 12 -63.52 2.38 -6.11
C LEU A 12 -63.75 3.15 -4.79
N LEU A 13 -63.27 4.39 -4.70
CA LEU A 13 -63.56 5.30 -3.58
C LEU A 13 -64.76 6.21 -3.88
N SER A 14 -65.87 5.65 -4.36
CA SER A 14 -67.19 6.31 -4.21
C SER A 14 -68.37 5.35 -4.44
N CYS A 15 -68.40 4.20 -3.77
CA CYS A 15 -69.67 3.54 -3.46
C CYS A 15 -69.50 2.77 -2.15
N LEU A 16 -70.35 3.06 -1.17
CA LEU A 16 -70.25 2.65 0.24
C LEU A 16 -70.35 1.13 0.51
N THR A 17 -70.12 0.26 -0.48
CA THR A 17 -70.32 -1.20 -0.34
C THR A 17 -69.24 -2.10 -0.95
N LEU A 18 -68.14 -1.58 -1.52
CA LEU A 18 -66.98 -2.40 -1.89
C LEU A 18 -65.71 -1.86 -1.21
N GLN A 19 -65.53 -2.23 0.06
CA GLN A 19 -64.25 -2.08 0.76
C GLN A 19 -63.47 -3.38 0.62
N ALA A 20 -62.31 -3.30 -0.04
CA ALA A 20 -61.26 -4.31 -0.16
C ALA A 20 -61.53 -5.56 -1.04
N ALA A 21 -60.60 -5.80 -1.97
CA ALA A 21 -60.42 -7.08 -2.63
C ALA A 21 -59.07 -7.64 -2.14
N ALA A 22 -59.03 -8.92 -1.77
CA ALA A 22 -57.77 -9.60 -1.46
C ALA A 22 -57.08 -9.97 -2.78
N LEU A 23 -55.78 -9.65 -2.89
CA LEU A 23 -54.94 -9.95 -4.04
C LEU A 23 -53.83 -10.90 -3.62
N GLU A 24 -53.85 -12.10 -4.17
CA GLU A 24 -52.75 -13.07 -4.02
C GLU A 24 -52.12 -13.31 -5.39
N ALA A 25 -50.79 -13.24 -5.45
CA ALA A 25 -50.04 -13.53 -6.67
C ALA A 25 -49.35 -14.89 -6.50
N GLU A 26 -49.59 -15.79 -7.42
CA GLU A 26 -48.92 -17.09 -7.48
C GLU A 26 -48.01 -17.11 -8.72
N HIS A 27 -46.74 -17.46 -8.53
CA HIS A 27 -45.79 -17.59 -9.63
C HIS A 27 -45.42 -19.05 -9.78
N ASP A 28 -45.69 -19.60 -10.97
CA ASP A 28 -45.29 -20.95 -11.33
C ASP A 28 -43.85 -20.91 -11.90
N PRO A 29 -42.87 -21.47 -11.18
CA PRO A 29 -41.47 -21.42 -11.59
C PRO A 29 -41.14 -22.35 -12.78
N GLU A 30 -41.99 -23.34 -13.12
CA GLU A 30 -41.75 -24.23 -14.26
C GLU A 30 -42.25 -23.61 -15.58
N THR A 31 -43.38 -22.90 -15.53
CA THR A 31 -43.97 -22.27 -16.73
C THR A 31 -43.62 -20.79 -16.88
N GLY A 32 -43.08 -20.16 -15.83
CA GLY A 32 -42.73 -18.73 -15.80
C GLY A 32 -43.95 -17.81 -15.78
N LEU A 33 -45.16 -18.37 -15.60
CA LEU A 33 -46.41 -17.63 -15.59
C LEU A 33 -46.70 -17.12 -14.16
N THR A 34 -47.12 -15.86 -14.05
CA THR A 34 -47.63 -15.31 -12.80
C THR A 34 -49.12 -15.12 -12.93
N THR A 35 -49.90 -15.71 -12.03
CA THR A 35 -51.37 -15.56 -11.96
C THR A 35 -51.75 -14.73 -10.75
N LEU A 36 -52.76 -13.88 -10.94
CA LEU A 36 -53.35 -13.08 -9.87
C LEU A 36 -54.69 -13.69 -9.50
N HIS A 37 -54.88 -13.96 -8.21
CA HIS A 37 -56.15 -14.36 -7.61
C HIS A 37 -56.74 -13.13 -6.94
N ILE A 38 -57.88 -12.68 -7.45
CA ILE A 38 -58.60 -11.51 -6.94
C ILE A 38 -59.92 -11.98 -6.37
N THR A 39 -60.12 -11.77 -5.08
CA THR A 39 -61.36 -12.10 -4.39
C THR A 39 -62.06 -10.85 -3.88
N CYS A 40 -63.34 -10.66 -4.23
CA CYS A 40 -64.15 -9.60 -3.64
C CYS A 40 -64.58 -10.01 -2.22
N GLU A 41 -64.08 -9.32 -1.19
CA GLU A 41 -64.33 -9.68 0.21
C GLU A 41 -65.83 -9.64 0.59
N ASN A 42 -66.58 -8.71 -0.01
CA ASN A 42 -68.02 -8.55 0.22
C ASN A 42 -68.91 -9.53 -0.57
N LYS A 43 -68.34 -10.49 -1.30
CA LYS A 43 -69.07 -11.46 -2.15
C LYS A 43 -70.06 -10.78 -3.12
N HIS A 44 -69.63 -9.72 -3.78
CA HIS A 44 -70.31 -9.23 -4.98
C HIS A 44 -69.70 -9.89 -6.22
N HIS A 45 -70.54 -10.23 -7.20
CA HIS A 45 -70.05 -10.76 -8.47
C HIS A 45 -69.34 -9.64 -9.25
N PHE A 46 -68.16 -9.93 -9.77
CA PHE A 46 -67.59 -9.14 -10.85
C PHE A 46 -68.55 -9.24 -12.05
N HIS A 47 -68.76 -8.16 -12.80
CA HIS A 47 -69.70 -8.19 -13.92
C HIS A 47 -69.02 -7.92 -15.24
N GLN A 48 -68.13 -6.91 -15.28
CA GLN A 48 -67.27 -6.68 -16.44
C GLN A 48 -65.83 -6.52 -16.01
N ILE A 49 -64.95 -7.15 -16.78
CA ILE A 49 -63.51 -7.05 -16.63
C ILE A 49 -62.94 -6.61 -17.97
N ARG A 50 -62.18 -5.53 -17.96
CA ARG A 50 -61.58 -4.95 -19.16
C ARG A 50 -60.09 -5.06 -19.08
N ARG A 51 -59.49 -5.63 -20.14
CA ARG A 51 -58.04 -5.81 -20.25
C ARG A 51 -57.44 -4.71 -21.12
N SER A 52 -56.35 -4.11 -20.66
CA SER A 52 -55.51 -3.16 -21.42
C SER A 52 -54.06 -3.64 -21.48
N ARG A 53 -53.40 -3.34 -22.60
CA ARG A 53 -51.97 -3.62 -22.83
C ARG A 53 -51.07 -2.42 -22.54
N THR A 54 -51.65 -1.26 -22.24
CA THR A 54 -50.93 -0.03 -21.89
C THR A 54 -51.31 0.44 -20.48
N PRO A 55 -50.39 1.08 -19.74
CA PRO A 55 -50.68 1.63 -18.41
C PRO A 55 -51.80 2.67 -18.49
N LEU A 56 -52.79 2.57 -17.63
CA LEU A 56 -53.91 3.50 -17.57
C LEU A 56 -53.65 4.56 -16.51
N SER A 57 -53.77 5.84 -16.86
CA SER A 57 -53.84 6.92 -15.86
C SER A 57 -55.24 6.99 -15.26
N ALA A 58 -55.38 7.54 -14.05
CA ALA A 58 -56.68 7.70 -13.39
C ALA A 58 -57.71 8.46 -14.26
N THR A 59 -57.25 9.43 -15.06
CA THR A 59 -58.10 10.22 -15.97
C THR A 59 -58.42 9.48 -17.28
N ALA A 60 -57.50 8.63 -17.78
CA ALA A 60 -57.71 7.83 -18.99
C ALA A 60 -58.64 6.63 -18.76
N ALA A 61 -58.73 6.13 -17.52
CA ALA A 61 -59.59 5.01 -17.15
C ALA A 61 -61.09 5.28 -17.39
N ILE A 62 -61.52 6.55 -17.29
CA ILE A 62 -62.92 6.97 -17.54
C ILE A 62 -63.27 6.95 -19.04
N GLN A 63 -62.30 7.20 -19.92
CA GLN A 63 -62.50 7.20 -21.39
C GLN A 63 -62.18 5.85 -22.04
N ALA A 64 -61.50 4.94 -21.32
CA ALA A 64 -61.11 3.62 -21.83
C ALA A 64 -62.26 2.60 -21.90
N GLU A 65 -63.50 3.01 -21.61
CA GLU A 65 -64.72 2.19 -21.74
C GLU A 65 -65.00 1.67 -23.17
N GLU A 66 -64.18 1.98 -24.18
CA GLU A 66 -64.39 1.49 -25.55
C GLU A 66 -63.21 0.72 -26.17
N GLN A 67 -62.04 0.61 -25.50
CA GLN A 67 -60.82 0.11 -26.16
C GLN A 67 -60.21 -1.21 -25.61
N GLY A 68 -60.79 -1.81 -24.57
CA GLY A 68 -60.29 -3.06 -23.98
C GLY A 68 -61.11 -4.29 -24.36
N ASP A 69 -60.48 -5.47 -24.33
CA ASP A 69 -61.20 -6.75 -24.46
C ASP A 69 -62.14 -6.92 -23.25
N LEU A 70 -63.44 -7.16 -23.52
CA LEU A 70 -64.45 -7.36 -22.49
C LEU A 70 -64.52 -8.84 -22.11
N LEU A 71 -64.31 -9.14 -20.83
CA LEU A 71 -64.49 -10.46 -20.24
C LEU A 71 -65.66 -10.35 -19.25
N GLU A 72 -66.78 -10.99 -19.58
CA GLU A 72 -67.92 -11.14 -18.66
C GLU A 72 -67.68 -12.34 -17.75
N ASN A 73 -67.81 -12.16 -16.43
CA ASN A 73 -67.55 -13.24 -15.50
C ASN A 73 -68.29 -13.04 -14.17
N ASP A 74 -69.40 -13.76 -13.98
CA ASP A 74 -70.26 -13.69 -12.78
C ASP A 74 -69.67 -14.53 -11.63
N CYS A 75 -68.47 -14.19 -11.14
CA CYS A 75 -67.82 -14.88 -10.02
C CYS A 75 -67.30 -13.92 -8.94
N HIS A 76 -67.10 -14.45 -7.73
CA HIS A 76 -66.57 -13.70 -6.57
C HIS A 76 -65.04 -13.73 -6.47
N THR A 77 -64.42 -14.64 -7.22
CA THR A 77 -62.97 -14.81 -7.27
C THR A 77 -62.60 -15.09 -8.71
N ILE A 78 -61.62 -14.35 -9.23
CA ILE A 78 -61.10 -14.55 -10.57
C ILE A 78 -59.60 -14.77 -10.54
N THR A 79 -59.15 -15.66 -11.42
CA THR A 79 -57.74 -15.90 -11.70
C THR A 79 -57.41 -15.39 -13.10
N ILE A 80 -56.46 -14.47 -13.20
CA ILE A 80 -56.04 -13.86 -14.46
C ILE A 80 -54.51 -13.83 -14.57
N PRO A 81 -53.93 -13.89 -15.78
CA PRO A 81 -52.49 -13.79 -15.94
C PRO A 81 -52.00 -12.36 -15.63
N ALA A 82 -50.94 -12.24 -14.84
CA ALA A 82 -50.26 -10.97 -14.58
C ALA A 82 -49.41 -10.50 -15.77
N ARG A 83 -48.96 -11.45 -16.60
CA ARG A 83 -48.15 -11.22 -17.80
C ARG A 83 -48.60 -12.12 -18.95
N GLU A 84 -48.49 -11.60 -20.16
CA GLU A 84 -48.65 -12.36 -21.40
C GLU A 84 -47.44 -12.05 -22.29
N ASN A 85 -46.69 -13.08 -22.70
CA ASN A 85 -45.45 -12.95 -23.48
C ASN A 85 -44.44 -11.93 -22.90
N GLY A 86 -44.25 -11.96 -21.57
CA GLY A 86 -43.30 -11.09 -20.86
C GLY A 86 -43.79 -9.65 -20.63
N THR A 87 -44.91 -9.24 -21.23
CA THR A 87 -45.50 -7.90 -21.06
C THR A 87 -46.54 -7.90 -19.95
N ALA A 88 -46.52 -6.88 -19.09
CA ALA A 88 -47.51 -6.73 -18.02
C ALA A 88 -48.91 -6.44 -18.59
N CYS A 89 -49.92 -7.11 -18.02
CA CYS A 89 -51.32 -6.89 -18.36
C CYS A 89 -52.00 -5.99 -17.31
N TYR A 90 -52.85 -5.06 -17.77
CA TYR A 90 -53.60 -4.14 -16.90
C TYR A 90 -55.09 -4.48 -16.95
N TYR A 91 -55.77 -4.47 -15.80
CA TYR A 91 -57.17 -4.88 -15.70
C TYR A 91 -58.01 -3.86 -14.93
N LEU A 92 -59.20 -3.58 -15.47
CA LEU A 92 -60.25 -2.77 -14.89
C LEU A 92 -61.42 -3.67 -14.52
N PHE A 93 -61.98 -3.49 -13.33
CA PHE A 93 -63.08 -4.31 -12.82
C PHE A 93 -64.28 -3.43 -12.51
N SER A 94 -65.48 -3.90 -12.87
CA SER A 94 -66.74 -3.29 -12.44
C SER A 94 -67.63 -4.31 -11.72
N CYS A 95 -68.31 -3.83 -10.67
CA CYS A 95 -69.31 -4.57 -9.92
C CYS A 95 -70.64 -3.83 -10.02
N ASN A 96 -71.73 -4.55 -10.26
CA ASN A 96 -73.02 -3.94 -10.57
C ASN A 96 -73.85 -3.77 -9.29
N THR A 97 -73.70 -2.64 -8.59
CA THR A 97 -74.61 -2.26 -7.50
C THR A 97 -75.13 -0.83 -7.68
N LEU A 98 -76.33 -0.75 -8.27
CA LEU A 98 -77.21 0.44 -8.45
C LEU A 98 -76.81 1.47 -9.54
N ARG A 99 -77.82 1.85 -10.34
CA ARG A 99 -77.75 2.69 -11.56
C ARG A 99 -77.39 4.17 -11.31
N GLN A 100 -76.24 4.49 -10.72
CA GLN A 100 -75.66 5.84 -10.78
C GLN A 100 -74.15 5.75 -11.01
N ASN A 101 -73.64 6.54 -11.97
CA ASN A 101 -72.27 6.53 -12.46
C ASN A 101 -71.22 6.45 -11.32
N PRO A 102 -70.35 5.43 -11.31
CA PRO A 102 -69.25 5.35 -10.35
C PRO A 102 -68.11 6.31 -10.71
N VAL A 103 -67.55 7.02 -9.72
CA VAL A 103 -66.26 7.72 -9.81
C VAL A 103 -65.18 6.77 -9.28
N PHE A 104 -64.07 6.64 -10.01
CA PHE A 104 -62.97 5.72 -9.70
C PHE A 104 -61.70 6.51 -9.34
N GLU A 105 -61.02 6.16 -8.25
CA GLU A 105 -59.64 6.58 -7.98
C GLU A 105 -58.70 5.36 -8.00
N ALA A 106 -57.46 5.54 -8.44
CA ALA A 106 -56.51 4.45 -8.67
C ALA A 106 -55.45 4.36 -7.56
N ALA A 107 -55.15 3.18 -7.04
CA ALA A 107 -54.04 2.96 -6.10
C ALA A 107 -53.27 1.66 -6.42
N ALA A 108 -52.01 1.79 -6.86
CA ALA A 108 -51.16 0.65 -7.22
C ALA A 108 -50.35 0.13 -6.02
N ALA A 109 -50.19 -1.19 -5.90
CA ALA A 109 -49.23 -1.83 -5.00
C ALA A 109 -48.18 -2.60 -5.82
N PRO A 110 -46.87 -2.44 -5.55
CA PRO A 110 -45.83 -3.20 -6.22
C PRO A 110 -45.78 -4.65 -5.73
N ILE A 111 -45.48 -5.59 -6.65
CA ILE A 111 -45.08 -6.96 -6.31
C ILE A 111 -43.55 -6.94 -6.16
N GLU A 112 -43.02 -7.24 -4.97
CA GLU A 112 -41.57 -7.36 -4.75
C GLU A 112 -41.09 -8.71 -5.32
N GLU A 113 -40.19 -8.68 -6.30
CA GLU A 113 -39.49 -9.88 -6.77
C GLU A 113 -38.51 -10.36 -5.69
N LEU A 114 -38.49 -11.67 -5.41
CA LEU A 114 -37.56 -12.28 -4.46
C LEU A 114 -36.11 -12.01 -4.91
N ASP A 115 -35.32 -11.37 -4.05
CA ASP A 115 -33.90 -11.11 -4.33
C ASP A 115 -33.13 -12.43 -4.43
N ARG A 116 -32.50 -12.65 -5.59
CA ARG A 116 -31.68 -13.83 -5.90
C ARG A 116 -30.23 -13.48 -6.21
N THR A 117 -29.78 -12.28 -5.82
CA THR A 117 -28.44 -11.78 -6.15
C THR A 117 -27.49 -12.00 -4.98
N PRO A 118 -26.52 -12.94 -5.08
CA PRO A 118 -25.58 -13.13 -3.99
C PRO A 118 -24.68 -11.91 -3.75
N PRO A 119 -24.26 -11.68 -2.50
CA PRO A 119 -23.28 -10.65 -2.19
C PRO A 119 -21.89 -10.98 -2.77
N ALA A 120 -21.01 -9.98 -2.79
CA ALA A 120 -19.62 -10.16 -3.22
C ALA A 120 -18.86 -11.12 -2.27
N PRO A 121 -17.93 -11.93 -2.78
CA PRO A 121 -17.13 -12.83 -1.94
C PRO A 121 -16.24 -12.03 -0.97
N PRO A 122 -16.17 -12.40 0.31
CA PRO A 122 -15.23 -11.81 1.25
C PRO A 122 -13.76 -12.06 0.86
N VAL A 123 -12.87 -11.20 1.35
CA VAL A 123 -11.42 -11.48 1.38
C VAL A 123 -11.06 -11.92 2.80
N LEU A 124 -10.55 -13.14 2.92
CA LEU A 124 -10.24 -13.76 4.20
C LEU A 124 -8.73 -13.69 4.47
N PHE A 125 -8.39 -13.32 5.71
CA PHE A 125 -7.01 -13.30 6.22
C PHE A 125 -6.89 -14.23 7.43
N GLY A 126 -5.70 -14.77 7.65
CA GLY A 126 -5.38 -15.64 8.77
C GLY A 126 -4.17 -15.15 9.55
N GLU A 127 -4.28 -15.20 10.87
CA GLU A 127 -3.22 -14.92 11.85
C GLU A 127 -3.30 -15.99 12.96
N TYR A 128 -2.44 -15.90 13.96
CA TYR A 128 -2.58 -16.68 15.19
C TYR A 128 -2.72 -15.77 16.40
N ARG A 129 -3.61 -16.15 17.32
CA ARG A 129 -3.74 -15.52 18.64
C ARG A 129 -3.73 -16.62 19.69
N GLN A 130 -2.81 -16.53 20.66
CA GLN A 130 -2.62 -17.56 21.69
C GLN A 130 -2.42 -18.97 21.10
N GLY A 131 -1.72 -19.07 19.97
CA GLY A 131 -1.40 -20.34 19.32
C GLY A 131 -2.58 -21.05 18.64
N LYS A 132 -3.67 -20.33 18.36
CA LYS A 132 -4.81 -20.83 17.57
C LYS A 132 -5.12 -19.91 16.39
N PRO A 133 -5.66 -20.44 15.29
CA PRO A 133 -6.01 -19.64 14.12
C PRO A 133 -7.00 -18.52 14.48
N LEU A 134 -6.63 -17.30 14.10
CA LEU A 134 -7.47 -16.10 14.11
C LEU A 134 -7.76 -15.73 12.67
N LEU A 135 -9.00 -15.93 12.24
CA LEU A 135 -9.47 -15.59 10.91
C LEU A 135 -10.11 -14.22 10.98
N HIS A 136 -9.81 -13.33 10.03
CA HIS A 136 -10.43 -12.01 10.01
C HIS A 136 -10.68 -11.51 8.60
N TRP A 137 -11.72 -10.69 8.46
CA TRP A 137 -12.14 -10.11 7.18
C TRP A 137 -12.75 -8.73 7.42
N ARG A 138 -12.93 -7.98 6.32
CA ARG A 138 -13.56 -6.66 6.37
C ARG A 138 -15.01 -6.73 5.90
N SER A 139 -15.90 -6.02 6.59
CA SER A 139 -17.30 -5.79 6.23
C SER A 139 -17.67 -4.31 6.38
N ALA A 140 -18.77 -3.86 5.77
CA ALA A 140 -19.21 -2.46 5.89
C ALA A 140 -19.60 -2.09 7.36
N PRO A 141 -19.10 -0.95 7.91
CA PRO A 141 -19.04 -0.69 9.36
C PRO A 141 -20.20 0.08 10.01
N ALA A 142 -21.35 0.31 9.36
CA ALA A 142 -22.42 1.09 10.02
C ALA A 142 -23.81 0.93 9.40
N HIS A 143 -23.86 0.73 8.09
CA HIS A 143 -25.09 0.44 7.36
C HIS A 143 -24.90 -0.91 6.70
N ASN A 144 -25.99 -1.62 6.45
CA ASN A 144 -25.99 -2.86 5.69
C ASN A 144 -26.39 -2.59 4.23
N PRO A 145 -25.64 -1.77 3.45
CA PRO A 145 -26.06 -1.39 2.10
C PRO A 145 -26.13 -2.60 1.15
N GLU A 146 -25.43 -3.69 1.52
CA GLU A 146 -25.38 -4.96 0.80
C GLU A 146 -26.39 -5.99 1.33
N GLY A 147 -27.16 -5.67 2.39
CA GLY A 147 -28.12 -6.62 2.96
C GLY A 147 -27.51 -7.81 3.72
N LEU A 148 -26.18 -7.89 3.90
CA LEU A 148 -25.47 -8.95 4.63
C LEU A 148 -26.05 -9.29 6.02
N ARG A 149 -26.48 -10.55 6.18
CA ARG A 149 -26.99 -11.14 7.42
C ARG A 149 -25.87 -11.77 8.25
N CYS A 150 -25.12 -12.69 7.65
CA CYS A 150 -24.10 -13.48 8.33
C CYS A 150 -22.99 -13.94 7.38
N PHE A 151 -22.00 -14.64 7.93
CA PHE A 151 -20.95 -15.30 7.18
C PHE A 151 -20.89 -16.78 7.53
N ARG A 152 -20.59 -17.65 6.56
CA ARG A 152 -20.33 -19.07 6.83
C ARG A 152 -18.86 -19.36 6.63
N LEU A 153 -18.23 -19.88 7.68
CA LEU A 153 -16.83 -20.27 7.67
C LEU A 153 -16.75 -21.78 7.46
N TYR A 154 -15.98 -22.20 6.47
CA TYR A 154 -15.77 -23.60 6.13
C TYR A 154 -14.32 -24.00 6.38
N ARG A 155 -14.10 -25.27 6.73
CA ARG A 155 -12.79 -25.84 6.99
C ARG A 155 -12.57 -27.11 6.16
N SER A 156 -11.44 -27.19 5.48
CA SER A 156 -11.03 -28.29 4.59
C SER A 156 -9.63 -28.79 4.94
N GLN A 157 -9.29 -30.00 4.47
CA GLN A 157 -7.92 -30.52 4.50
C GLN A 157 -7.12 -30.17 3.23
N THR A 158 -7.80 -29.70 2.17
CA THR A 158 -7.16 -29.28 0.92
C THR A 158 -7.64 -27.89 0.51
N PRO A 159 -6.80 -27.08 -0.16
CA PRO A 159 -7.15 -25.70 -0.51
C PRO A 159 -8.23 -25.60 -1.59
N GLU A 160 -8.41 -26.62 -2.43
CA GLU A 160 -9.35 -26.62 -3.56
C GLU A 160 -10.80 -26.84 -3.14
N LYS A 161 -11.03 -27.54 -2.03
CA LYS A 161 -12.36 -27.88 -1.54
C LYS A 161 -12.85 -26.83 -0.54
N LEU A 162 -14.15 -26.53 -0.58
CA LEU A 162 -14.80 -25.69 0.43
C LEU A 162 -14.70 -26.31 1.82
N GLY A 163 -14.88 -27.62 1.91
CA GLY A 163 -14.78 -28.37 3.17
C GLY A 163 -16.11 -28.42 3.93
N ALA A 164 -16.04 -28.71 5.23
CA ALA A 164 -17.20 -28.77 6.12
C ALA A 164 -17.51 -27.39 6.71
N LEU A 165 -18.79 -27.06 6.87
CA LEU A 165 -19.22 -25.87 7.59
C LEU A 165 -18.74 -25.95 9.04
N LEU A 166 -17.95 -24.96 9.47
CA LEU A 166 -17.43 -24.87 10.83
C LEU A 166 -18.37 -24.06 11.72
N VAL A 167 -18.83 -22.90 11.23
CA VAL A 167 -19.67 -21.97 11.99
C VAL A 167 -20.41 -21.00 11.06
N GLU A 168 -21.59 -20.56 11.47
CA GLU A 168 -22.27 -19.38 10.92
C GLU A 168 -22.07 -18.21 11.91
N ILE A 169 -21.58 -17.08 11.40
CA ILE A 169 -21.08 -15.95 12.19
C ILE A 169 -21.96 -14.74 11.86
N GLU A 170 -22.69 -14.25 12.85
CA GLU A 170 -23.52 -13.05 12.69
C GLU A 170 -22.64 -11.84 12.38
N LYS A 171 -23.11 -11.01 11.43
CA LYS A 171 -22.41 -9.77 11.09
C LYS A 171 -22.51 -8.79 12.26
N THR A 172 -21.38 -8.30 12.73
CA THR A 172 -21.35 -7.20 13.70
C THR A 172 -21.33 -5.83 13.01
N LEU A 173 -21.46 -4.76 13.80
CA LEU A 173 -21.35 -3.39 13.30
C LEU A 173 -19.91 -2.97 12.99
N THR A 174 -18.89 -3.70 13.45
CA THR A 174 -17.50 -3.30 13.22
C THR A 174 -17.05 -3.57 11.78
N ARG A 175 -16.09 -2.77 11.30
CA ARG A 175 -15.50 -3.00 9.97
C ARG A 175 -14.73 -4.31 9.92
N ARG A 176 -14.05 -4.64 11.01
CA ARG A 176 -13.25 -5.85 11.14
C ARG A 176 -14.10 -6.91 11.83
N GLN A 177 -14.27 -8.03 11.15
CA GLN A 177 -14.89 -9.24 11.68
C GLN A 177 -13.77 -10.23 12.00
N GLU A 178 -13.91 -11.01 13.07
CA GLU A 178 -12.90 -11.96 13.53
C GLU A 178 -13.56 -13.26 14.00
N TYR A 179 -12.89 -14.39 13.79
CA TYR A 179 -13.25 -15.69 14.34
C TYR A 179 -12.01 -16.43 14.84
N HIS A 180 -12.09 -16.98 16.05
CA HIS A 180 -11.01 -17.76 16.65
C HIS A 180 -11.35 -19.26 16.56
N ASP A 181 -10.62 -20.02 15.76
CA ASP A 181 -10.83 -21.48 15.69
C ASP A 181 -10.05 -22.20 16.80
N ALA A 182 -10.62 -22.23 18.00
CA ALA A 182 -10.07 -23.02 19.11
C ALA A 182 -10.18 -24.53 18.89
N SER A 183 -11.05 -24.98 17.96
CA SER A 183 -11.36 -26.39 17.71
C SER A 183 -10.36 -27.09 16.80
N LEU A 184 -9.46 -26.34 16.13
CA LEU A 184 -8.45 -26.96 15.28
C LEU A 184 -7.51 -27.84 16.10
N THR A 185 -7.49 -29.12 15.75
CA THR A 185 -6.59 -30.16 16.29
C THR A 185 -5.71 -30.79 15.22
N ALA A 186 -6.09 -30.69 13.94
CA ALA A 186 -5.29 -31.16 12.82
C ALA A 186 -4.03 -30.29 12.65
N SER A 187 -2.94 -30.90 12.19
CA SER A 187 -1.68 -30.19 11.96
C SER A 187 -1.77 -29.12 10.88
N ALA A 188 -2.73 -29.24 9.96
CA ALA A 188 -3.01 -28.25 8.93
C ALA A 188 -4.50 -28.26 8.56
N ALA A 189 -5.01 -27.10 8.16
CA ALA A 189 -6.35 -26.89 7.64
C ALA A 189 -6.39 -25.71 6.67
N PHE A 190 -7.42 -25.67 5.83
CA PHE A 190 -7.71 -24.56 4.93
C PHE A 190 -9.09 -23.99 5.24
N TYR A 191 -9.19 -22.66 5.27
CA TYR A 191 -10.40 -21.93 5.58
C TYR A 191 -10.89 -21.17 4.36
N ARG A 192 -12.21 -21.13 4.19
CA ARG A 192 -12.91 -20.29 3.23
C ARG A 192 -14.15 -19.72 3.86
N LEU A 193 -14.50 -18.50 3.47
CA LEU A 193 -15.64 -17.77 3.99
C LEU A 193 -16.60 -17.42 2.85
N THR A 194 -17.90 -17.56 3.08
CA THR A 194 -18.95 -16.97 2.22
C THR A 194 -19.74 -15.94 3.02
N ALA A 195 -20.36 -15.01 2.31
CA ALA A 195 -21.27 -14.02 2.86
C ALA A 195 -22.71 -14.38 2.48
N ILE A 196 -23.64 -14.19 3.42
CA ILE A 196 -25.07 -14.43 3.25
C ILE A 196 -25.80 -13.10 3.41
N ASP A 197 -26.70 -12.76 2.50
CA ASP A 197 -27.56 -11.57 2.60
C ASP A 197 -28.89 -11.84 3.36
N GLY A 198 -29.74 -10.82 3.46
CA GLY A 198 -31.04 -10.88 4.14
C GLY A 198 -32.10 -11.68 3.40
N ALA A 199 -31.85 -12.04 2.13
CA ALA A 199 -32.68 -12.90 1.29
C ALA A 199 -32.13 -14.34 1.20
N ASP A 200 -31.12 -14.66 2.03
CA ASP A 200 -30.42 -15.95 2.08
C ASP A 200 -29.63 -16.34 0.81
N ASN A 201 -29.22 -15.37 0.00
CA ASN A 201 -28.28 -15.63 -1.10
C ASN A 201 -26.85 -15.74 -0.57
N GLU A 202 -26.15 -16.79 -0.99
CA GLU A 202 -24.77 -17.10 -0.56
C GLU A 202 -23.75 -16.74 -1.65
N SER A 203 -22.74 -15.94 -1.27
CA SER A 203 -21.66 -15.55 -2.16
C SER A 203 -20.85 -16.76 -2.65
N THR A 204 -20.03 -16.55 -3.68
CA THR A 204 -18.91 -17.47 -3.93
C THR A 204 -17.92 -17.46 -2.76
N PRO A 205 -17.13 -18.53 -2.55
CA PRO A 205 -16.16 -18.58 -1.47
C PRO A 205 -15.01 -17.58 -1.62
N SER A 206 -14.49 -17.10 -0.50
CA SER A 206 -13.28 -16.29 -0.40
C SER A 206 -12.04 -16.98 -0.98
N ASN A 207 -10.92 -16.24 -1.05
CA ASN A 207 -9.60 -16.85 -1.15
C ASN A 207 -9.39 -17.90 -0.03
N PRO A 208 -8.65 -18.99 -0.29
CA PRO A 208 -8.30 -19.94 0.75
C PRO A 208 -7.27 -19.32 1.71
N VAL A 209 -7.41 -19.60 3.00
CA VAL A 209 -6.42 -19.29 4.03
C VAL A 209 -5.91 -20.60 4.61
N ALA A 210 -4.61 -20.84 4.54
CA ALA A 210 -3.99 -21.99 5.20
C ALA A 210 -3.76 -21.67 6.69
N SER A 211 -3.98 -22.64 7.56
CA SER A 211 -3.46 -22.61 8.93
C SER A 211 -2.81 -23.94 9.26
N SER A 212 -1.78 -23.89 10.07
CA SER A 212 -0.94 -25.00 10.46
C SER A 212 -0.68 -24.90 11.95
N LEU A 213 -0.84 -26.01 12.69
CA LEU A 213 -0.46 -26.08 14.10
C LEU A 213 1.04 -26.40 14.23
N LEU A 214 1.86 -25.62 13.55
CA LEU A 214 3.33 -25.71 13.52
C LEU A 214 3.93 -24.32 13.83
N PRO A 215 5.19 -24.24 14.26
CA PRO A 215 5.91 -22.97 14.27
C PRO A 215 6.10 -22.45 12.83
N ASP A 216 6.29 -21.14 12.68
CA ASP A 216 6.61 -20.48 11.41
C ASP A 216 7.76 -19.50 11.67
N LEU A 217 8.99 -20.01 11.60
CA LEU A 217 10.20 -19.26 11.87
C LEU A 217 10.65 -18.50 10.62
N SER A 218 10.64 -17.17 10.68
CA SER A 218 10.94 -16.33 9.52
C SER A 218 11.91 -15.19 9.83
N LEU A 219 12.62 -14.74 8.80
CA LEU A 219 13.53 -13.58 8.81
C LEU A 219 12.92 -12.35 8.11
N GLY A 220 11.60 -12.31 8.00
CA GLY A 220 10.90 -11.31 7.19
C GLY A 220 11.13 -11.50 5.68
N THR A 221 10.88 -10.44 4.92
CA THR A 221 11.01 -10.42 3.45
C THR A 221 11.86 -9.25 3.01
N GLY A 222 12.58 -9.41 1.90
CA GLY A 222 13.46 -8.40 1.34
C GLY A 222 14.93 -8.79 1.49
N GLU A 223 15.68 -8.67 0.40
CA GLU A 223 17.07 -9.11 0.30
C GLU A 223 18.08 -8.08 0.84
N ARG A 224 17.66 -6.93 1.34
CA ARG A 224 18.55 -5.91 1.92
C ARG A 224 17.97 -5.38 3.23
N VAL A 225 18.84 -4.86 4.09
CA VAL A 225 18.41 -4.24 5.36
C VAL A 225 17.42 -3.09 5.12
N SER A 226 17.65 -2.27 4.10
CA SER A 226 16.78 -1.14 3.75
C SER A 226 15.33 -1.54 3.41
N VAL A 227 15.08 -2.76 2.96
CA VAL A 227 13.73 -3.22 2.59
C VAL A 227 13.22 -4.38 3.44
N ASN A 228 14.02 -4.86 4.40
CA ASN A 228 13.63 -5.91 5.34
C ASN A 228 13.71 -5.39 6.77
N ALA A 229 12.56 -5.09 7.37
CA ALA A 229 12.44 -4.58 8.74
C ALA A 229 13.00 -5.49 9.84
N CYS A 230 13.16 -6.80 9.57
CA CYS A 230 13.71 -7.76 10.53
C CYS A 230 15.24 -7.72 10.59
N LEU A 231 15.91 -6.98 9.72
CA LEU A 231 17.36 -6.87 9.70
C LEU A 231 17.83 -5.51 10.21
N SER A 232 19.07 -5.46 10.69
CA SER A 232 19.78 -4.20 10.88
C SER A 232 21.27 -4.36 10.54
N THR A 233 21.94 -3.24 10.27
CA THR A 233 23.39 -3.18 10.08
C THR A 233 23.95 -1.93 10.73
N SER A 234 25.15 -2.02 11.30
CA SER A 234 25.84 -0.88 11.88
C SER A 234 26.34 0.12 10.83
N LYS A 235 26.51 -0.31 9.57
CA LYS A 235 26.93 0.53 8.45
C LYS A 235 26.44 -0.06 7.13
N MET A 236 25.78 0.75 6.30
CA MET A 236 25.22 0.29 5.02
C MET A 236 26.32 -0.08 4.01
N TYR A 237 27.33 0.78 3.89
CA TYR A 237 28.47 0.62 2.98
C TYR A 237 29.78 0.73 3.77
N PRO A 238 30.19 -0.32 4.50
CA PRO A 238 31.51 -0.37 5.13
C PRO A 238 32.64 -0.35 4.09
N ARG A 239 33.79 0.17 4.48
CA ARG A 239 35.00 0.04 3.67
C ARG A 239 35.50 -1.40 3.67
N VAL A 240 36.24 -1.78 2.63
CA VAL A 240 36.97 -3.05 2.64
C VAL A 240 37.86 -3.14 3.88
N GLY A 241 37.79 -4.25 4.61
CA GLY A 241 38.50 -4.44 5.88
C GLY A 241 37.84 -3.79 7.11
N GLU A 242 36.77 -3.01 6.94
CA GLU A 242 35.99 -2.46 8.06
C GLU A 242 35.01 -3.51 8.59
N SER A 243 35.03 -3.74 9.91
CA SER A 243 34.06 -4.64 10.55
C SER A 243 32.68 -3.98 10.60
N VAL A 244 31.68 -4.69 10.11
CA VAL A 244 30.26 -4.33 10.22
C VAL A 244 29.55 -5.35 11.09
N THR A 245 28.58 -4.88 11.89
CA THR A 245 27.72 -5.74 12.71
C THR A 245 26.35 -5.80 12.07
N PHE A 246 25.85 -7.01 11.83
CA PHE A 246 24.50 -7.26 11.36
C PHE A 246 23.68 -7.88 12.47
N THR A 247 22.39 -7.56 12.49
CA THR A 247 21.41 -8.17 13.38
C THR A 247 20.24 -8.70 12.56
N ALA A 248 19.64 -9.81 13.00
CA ALA A 248 18.36 -10.28 12.49
C ALA A 248 17.41 -10.59 13.65
N SER A 249 16.14 -10.19 13.50
CA SER A 249 15.02 -10.62 14.34
C SER A 249 14.35 -11.83 13.69
N ILE A 250 14.41 -12.96 14.37
CA ILE A 250 13.76 -14.22 13.99
C ILE A 250 12.43 -14.28 14.68
N GLN A 251 11.35 -14.31 13.92
CA GLN A 251 9.98 -14.29 14.43
C GLN A 251 9.34 -15.66 14.28
N ASN A 252 8.63 -16.12 15.32
CA ASN A 252 7.72 -17.24 15.17
C ASN A 252 6.30 -16.71 14.90
N ARG A 253 5.88 -16.74 13.64
CA ARG A 253 4.54 -16.32 13.19
C ARG A 253 3.51 -17.46 13.22
N GLY A 254 3.93 -18.62 13.72
CA GLY A 254 3.15 -19.86 13.71
C GLY A 254 2.29 -20.03 14.95
N ALA A 255 1.60 -21.17 15.01
CA ALA A 255 0.66 -21.48 16.08
C ALA A 255 1.31 -22.06 17.33
N THR A 256 2.50 -22.66 17.20
CA THR A 256 3.13 -23.41 18.28
C THR A 256 4.56 -22.95 18.49
N ALA A 257 5.10 -23.17 19.69
CA ALA A 257 6.49 -22.88 19.95
C ALA A 257 7.39 -23.77 19.10
N SER A 258 8.51 -23.23 18.61
CA SER A 258 9.53 -24.08 17.99
C SER A 258 10.23 -24.94 19.04
N SER A 259 10.90 -26.02 18.61
CA SER A 259 11.98 -26.59 19.43
C SER A 259 13.22 -25.67 19.33
N PRO A 260 14.23 -25.83 20.21
CA PRO A 260 15.51 -25.14 20.02
C PRO A 260 16.09 -25.42 18.63
N VAL A 261 16.55 -24.37 17.94
CA VAL A 261 17.09 -24.42 16.58
C VAL A 261 18.48 -23.80 16.54
N SER A 262 19.24 -24.10 15.48
CA SER A 262 20.45 -23.33 15.18
C SER A 262 20.16 -22.25 14.13
N PHE A 263 20.89 -21.15 14.19
CA PHE A 263 20.91 -20.12 13.17
C PHE A 263 22.32 -20.06 12.58
N THR A 264 22.42 -20.08 11.26
CA THR A 264 23.71 -19.97 10.56
C THR A 264 23.72 -18.83 9.57
N VAL A 265 24.89 -18.22 9.42
CA VAL A 265 25.20 -17.25 8.37
C VAL A 265 26.37 -17.80 7.56
N GLN A 266 26.22 -17.87 6.25
CA GLN A 266 27.25 -18.34 5.33
C GLN A 266 27.50 -17.33 4.21
N THR A 267 28.72 -17.30 3.67
CA THR A 267 29.02 -16.55 2.43
C THR A 267 28.40 -17.24 1.21
N GLU A 268 28.39 -16.56 0.06
CA GLU A 268 28.01 -17.13 -1.25
C GLU A 268 28.73 -18.44 -1.60
N ASN A 269 29.96 -18.62 -1.12
CA ASN A 269 30.77 -19.79 -1.39
C ASN A 269 30.57 -20.91 -0.35
N GLY A 270 29.65 -20.74 0.60
CA GLY A 270 29.35 -21.71 1.66
C GLY A 270 30.28 -21.64 2.88
N GLU A 271 31.11 -20.60 3.01
CA GLU A 271 31.95 -20.42 4.20
C GLU A 271 31.09 -19.98 5.39
N LEU A 272 31.22 -20.66 6.53
CA LEU A 272 30.46 -20.35 7.74
C LEU A 272 31.01 -19.08 8.41
N ILE A 273 30.19 -18.03 8.48
CA ILE A 273 30.49 -16.77 9.19
C ILE A 273 30.10 -16.88 10.66
N SER A 274 28.91 -17.41 10.95
CA SER A 274 28.37 -17.50 12.30
C SER A 274 27.47 -18.71 12.45
N LYS A 275 27.49 -19.33 13.64
CA LYS A 275 26.54 -20.34 14.08
C LYS A 275 26.11 -20.05 15.51
N GLN A 276 24.81 -19.91 15.74
CA GLN A 276 24.22 -19.55 17.03
C GLN A 276 23.15 -20.58 17.39
N SER A 277 23.01 -20.88 18.68
CA SER A 277 21.93 -21.74 19.18
C SER A 277 20.83 -20.85 19.75
N LEU A 278 19.59 -21.11 19.34
CA LEU A 278 18.41 -20.39 19.79
C LEU A 278 17.53 -21.31 20.64
N PRO A 279 16.96 -20.80 21.74
CA PRO A 279 15.97 -21.56 22.49
C PRO A 279 14.69 -21.75 21.65
N ALA A 280 13.74 -22.52 22.18
CA ALA A 280 12.37 -22.52 21.68
C ALA A 280 11.84 -21.08 21.60
N ILE A 281 11.19 -20.75 20.49
CA ILE A 281 10.60 -19.42 20.23
C ILE A 281 9.09 -19.59 20.30
N ALA A 282 8.44 -18.92 21.25
CA ALA A 282 6.99 -19.03 21.44
C ALA A 282 6.20 -18.37 20.30
N PRO A 283 4.92 -18.72 20.08
CA PRO A 283 4.08 -18.05 19.10
C PRO A 283 4.03 -16.52 19.32
N GLY A 284 4.31 -15.76 18.27
CA GLY A 284 4.38 -14.29 18.32
C GLY A 284 5.62 -13.72 19.00
N GLU A 285 6.52 -14.55 19.50
CA GLU A 285 7.80 -14.13 20.07
C GLU A 285 8.84 -13.91 18.96
N GLU A 286 9.79 -13.01 19.23
CA GLU A 286 10.96 -12.80 18.40
C GLU A 286 12.27 -13.04 19.18
N LYS A 287 13.30 -13.50 18.46
CA LYS A 287 14.68 -13.65 18.97
C LYS A 287 15.66 -12.93 18.07
N THR A 288 16.54 -12.17 18.71
CA THR A 288 17.58 -11.42 18.03
C THR A 288 18.87 -12.23 17.96
N VAL A 289 19.48 -12.28 16.78
CA VAL A 289 20.82 -12.82 16.54
C VAL A 289 21.71 -11.72 15.97
N GLU A 290 22.98 -11.72 16.36
CA GLU A 290 23.97 -10.73 15.93
C GLU A 290 25.21 -11.44 15.37
N TRP A 291 25.77 -10.96 14.28
CA TRP A 291 27.07 -11.42 13.78
C TRP A 291 27.89 -10.26 13.22
N ARG A 292 29.21 -10.45 13.19
CA ARG A 292 30.15 -9.51 12.58
C ARG A 292 30.64 -10.06 11.26
N TYR A 293 30.89 -9.16 10.32
CA TYR A 293 31.45 -9.48 9.01
C TYR A 293 32.49 -8.42 8.62
N VAL A 294 33.56 -8.86 7.94
CA VAL A 294 34.62 -7.98 7.42
C VAL A 294 34.69 -8.23 5.91
N PRO A 295 34.15 -7.32 5.08
CA PRO A 295 34.22 -7.47 3.63
C PRO A 295 35.67 -7.44 3.14
N SER A 296 36.05 -8.41 2.31
CA SER A 296 37.40 -8.56 1.76
C SER A 296 37.61 -7.88 0.40
N ARG A 297 36.53 -7.40 -0.22
CA ARG A 297 36.54 -6.68 -1.50
C ARG A 297 35.42 -5.67 -1.57
N ALA A 298 35.59 -4.62 -2.38
CA ALA A 298 34.50 -3.73 -2.73
C ALA A 298 33.52 -4.39 -3.72
N GLY A 299 32.32 -3.81 -3.80
CA GLY A 299 31.21 -4.32 -4.58
C GLY A 299 30.20 -5.10 -3.73
N GLU A 300 29.26 -5.74 -4.42
CA GLU A 300 28.22 -6.54 -3.78
C GLU A 300 28.76 -7.86 -3.26
N TYR A 301 28.21 -8.26 -2.11
CA TYR A 301 28.34 -9.60 -1.54
C TYR A 301 27.00 -10.01 -0.96
N SER A 302 26.75 -11.31 -0.89
CA SER A 302 25.60 -11.85 -0.18
C SER A 302 25.98 -12.86 0.88
N MET A 303 25.07 -12.99 1.83
CA MET A 303 25.14 -13.97 2.92
C MET A 303 23.84 -14.74 2.94
N GLN A 304 23.93 -16.07 3.05
CA GLN A 304 22.78 -16.91 3.31
C GLN A 304 22.56 -17.03 4.81
N LEU A 305 21.42 -16.54 5.27
CA LEU A 305 20.93 -16.71 6.63
C LEU A 305 19.99 -17.92 6.63
N THR A 306 20.15 -18.82 7.57
CA THR A 306 19.31 -20.02 7.67
C THR A 306 18.96 -20.30 9.12
N ILE A 307 17.66 -20.38 9.39
CA ILE A 307 17.10 -20.88 10.63
C ILE A 307 16.91 -22.39 10.47
N ASP A 308 17.37 -23.16 11.46
CA ASP A 308 17.32 -24.61 11.48
C ASP A 308 17.90 -25.27 10.21
N PRO A 309 19.19 -25.04 9.88
CA PRO A 309 19.85 -25.66 8.72
C PRO A 309 19.87 -27.19 8.80
N GLU A 310 19.68 -27.78 9.99
CA GLU A 310 19.56 -29.21 10.17
C GLU A 310 18.13 -29.75 9.91
N ASN A 311 17.15 -28.88 9.63
CA ASN A 311 15.76 -29.19 9.35
C ASN A 311 15.12 -30.13 10.39
N LYS A 312 15.38 -29.85 11.68
CA LYS A 312 14.88 -30.62 12.83
C LYS A 312 13.46 -30.23 13.23
N VAL A 313 13.07 -28.99 12.97
CA VAL A 313 11.77 -28.42 13.30
C VAL A 313 10.92 -28.41 12.03
N ARG A 314 9.77 -29.07 12.11
CA ARG A 314 8.78 -29.01 11.05
C ARG A 314 8.12 -27.63 11.06
N ASP A 315 8.50 -26.80 10.11
CA ASP A 315 7.99 -25.45 9.94
C ASP A 315 6.69 -25.41 9.12
N ALA A 316 5.81 -24.46 9.39
CA ALA A 316 4.57 -24.23 8.65
C ALA A 316 4.85 -23.75 7.22
N VAL A 317 5.93 -22.99 7.01
CA VAL A 317 6.34 -22.45 5.72
C VAL A 317 7.83 -22.74 5.49
N PRO A 318 8.21 -23.98 5.12
CA PRO A 318 9.62 -24.42 5.10
C PRO A 318 10.61 -23.64 4.21
N GLY A 319 10.14 -22.67 3.41
CA GLY A 319 10.98 -21.88 2.51
C GLY A 319 11.28 -20.45 3.00
N ASN A 320 10.66 -19.99 4.09
CA ASN A 320 10.88 -18.62 4.61
C ASN A 320 11.88 -18.56 5.79
N ASN A 321 12.45 -19.72 6.15
CA ASN A 321 13.52 -19.88 7.13
C ASN A 321 14.92 -19.61 6.53
N VAL A 322 15.01 -19.40 5.21
CA VAL A 322 16.22 -19.04 4.47
C VAL A 322 16.06 -17.64 3.87
N LEU A 323 17.07 -16.79 4.06
CA LEU A 323 17.13 -15.47 3.45
C LEU A 323 18.51 -15.23 2.83
N ILE A 324 18.54 -14.72 1.60
CA ILE A 324 19.76 -14.18 1.00
C ILE A 324 19.81 -12.68 1.30
N LEU A 325 20.73 -12.28 2.17
CA LEU A 325 21.01 -10.88 2.46
C LEU A 325 22.09 -10.38 1.49
N ARG A 326 21.73 -9.48 0.59
CA ARG A 326 22.64 -8.67 -0.23
C ARG A 326 23.08 -7.43 0.53
N ALA A 327 24.38 -7.20 0.55
CA ALA A 327 25.01 -6.00 1.07
C ALA A 327 26.16 -5.60 0.15
N ALA A 328 26.81 -4.48 0.44
CA ALA A 328 27.94 -4.06 -0.36
C ALA A 328 29.02 -3.39 0.49
N ALA A 329 30.24 -3.44 0.00
CA ALA A 329 31.37 -2.73 0.57
C ALA A 329 32.00 -1.83 -0.48
N VAL A 330 32.74 -0.83 -0.02
CA VAL A 330 33.33 0.20 -0.87
C VAL A 330 34.81 0.38 -0.55
N GLU A 331 35.61 0.86 -1.50
CA GLU A 331 37.02 1.19 -1.23
C GLU A 331 37.15 2.49 -0.43
N LYS A 332 36.23 3.43 -0.68
CA LYS A 332 36.13 4.74 -0.03
C LYS A 332 34.70 4.96 0.38
N ASP A 333 34.48 5.77 1.42
CA ASP A 333 33.12 6.09 1.85
C ASP A 333 32.31 6.66 0.67
N VAL A 334 31.02 6.34 0.66
CA VAL A 334 30.08 6.76 -0.37
C VAL A 334 28.87 7.42 0.28
N HIS A 335 28.34 8.48 -0.32
CA HIS A 335 27.26 9.26 0.25
C HIS A 335 26.18 9.54 -0.80
N PHE A 336 25.01 8.93 -0.60
CA PHE A 336 23.79 9.25 -1.33
C PHE A 336 22.86 9.97 -0.37
N VAL A 337 22.88 11.30 -0.43
CA VAL A 337 22.16 12.16 0.51
C VAL A 337 20.87 12.63 -0.13
N TRP A 338 19.74 12.32 0.51
CA TRP A 338 18.42 12.63 -0.03
C TRP A 338 17.62 13.54 0.91
N TYR A 339 16.98 14.54 0.32
CA TYR A 339 15.97 15.37 0.98
C TYR A 339 14.56 14.91 0.60
N GLY A 340 13.70 14.65 1.58
CA GLY A 340 12.29 14.27 1.39
C GLY A 340 11.93 12.89 1.99
N ASN A 341 10.76 12.36 1.61
CA ASN A 341 10.32 11.03 2.05
C ASN A 341 10.90 9.94 1.14
N VAL A 342 12.02 9.38 1.55
CA VAL A 342 12.85 8.48 0.74
C VAL A 342 13.18 7.14 1.43
N LEU A 343 12.47 6.77 2.49
CA LEU A 343 12.74 5.52 3.22
C LEU A 343 12.48 4.26 2.37
N GLN A 344 11.68 4.39 1.31
CA GLN A 344 11.46 3.37 0.30
C GLN A 344 12.68 3.11 -0.59
N LEU A 345 13.64 4.04 -0.64
CA LEU A 345 14.83 3.89 -1.47
C LEU A 345 15.76 2.82 -0.86
N PRO A 346 16.15 1.79 -1.64
CA PRO A 346 16.94 0.68 -1.11
C PRO A 346 18.44 1.02 -0.94
N TYR A 347 18.97 2.03 -1.63
CA TYR A 347 20.42 2.29 -1.66
C TYR A 347 20.85 3.57 -0.96
N ALA A 348 19.94 4.53 -0.78
CA ALA A 348 20.19 5.73 -0.02
C ALA A 348 20.74 5.40 1.38
N ASN A 349 21.80 6.11 1.79
CA ASN A 349 22.46 5.90 3.10
C ASN A 349 22.47 7.15 4.00
N HIS A 350 21.98 8.30 3.52
CA HIS A 350 21.74 9.48 4.35
C HIS A 350 20.36 10.07 4.02
N GLY A 351 19.57 10.32 5.06
CA GLY A 351 18.30 11.01 4.92
C GLY A 351 18.24 12.28 5.73
N GLN A 352 17.76 13.35 5.11
CA GLN A 352 17.40 14.60 5.79
C GLN A 352 15.97 14.44 6.33
N CYS A 353 15.81 14.31 7.65
CA CYS A 353 14.72 13.52 8.20
C CYS A 353 13.87 14.15 9.31
N PRO A 354 12.56 13.86 9.35
CA PRO A 354 11.76 14.02 10.57
C PRO A 354 12.15 12.99 11.64
N ALA A 355 11.73 13.25 12.88
CA ALA A 355 11.94 12.40 14.06
C ALA A 355 11.70 10.89 13.85
N LEU A 356 10.60 10.55 13.16
CA LEU A 356 10.12 9.18 13.02
C LEU A 356 10.99 8.32 12.09
N SER A 357 11.74 8.93 11.16
CA SER A 357 12.60 8.18 10.24
C SER A 357 14.01 7.95 10.78
N SER A 358 14.40 8.60 11.89
CA SER A 358 15.78 8.51 12.41
C SER A 358 16.13 7.09 12.88
N ALA A 359 15.20 6.40 13.53
CA ALA A 359 15.38 5.01 13.94
C ALA A 359 15.55 4.07 12.73
N GLU A 360 14.79 4.31 11.66
CA GLU A 360 14.88 3.54 10.43
C GLU A 360 16.23 3.74 9.72
N TRP A 361 16.76 4.97 9.69
CA TRP A 361 18.09 5.26 9.13
C TRP A 361 19.21 4.54 9.87
N ARG A 362 19.19 4.57 11.20
CA ARG A 362 20.16 3.85 12.03
C ARG A 362 20.06 2.34 11.85
N ARG A 363 18.84 1.80 11.78
CA ARG A 363 18.61 0.37 11.53
C ARG A 363 19.29 -0.09 10.25
N ARG A 364 19.21 0.70 9.17
CA ARG A 364 19.85 0.38 7.89
C ARG A 364 21.33 0.79 7.79
N GLY A 365 21.95 1.23 8.88
CA GLY A 365 23.35 1.66 8.91
C GLY A 365 23.62 2.92 8.08
N GLY A 366 22.60 3.74 7.88
CA GLY A 366 22.72 5.09 7.33
C GLY A 366 22.69 6.14 8.43
N LEU A 367 22.74 7.42 8.03
CA LEU A 367 22.71 8.55 8.97
C LEU A 367 21.38 9.28 8.94
N ALA A 368 20.84 9.54 10.12
CA ALA A 368 19.71 10.45 10.32
C ALA A 368 20.22 11.88 10.50
N MET A 369 19.94 12.75 9.52
CA MET A 369 20.43 14.13 9.52
C MET A 369 19.28 15.11 9.78
N ALA A 370 19.45 16.03 10.73
CA ALA A 370 18.51 17.13 10.96
C ALA A 370 18.76 18.28 9.99
N LEU A 371 17.71 18.82 9.36
CA LEU A 371 17.83 20.06 8.58
C LEU A 371 17.93 21.26 9.52
N ALA A 372 18.83 22.20 9.22
CA ALA A 372 18.98 23.44 9.97
C ALA A 372 19.31 24.63 9.06
N GLY A 373 18.87 25.84 9.45
CA GLY A 373 19.20 27.09 8.77
C GLY A 373 20.43 27.77 9.36
N THR A 374 20.73 29.00 8.91
CA THR A 374 21.97 29.76 9.25
C THR A 374 21.72 30.97 10.15
N GLY A 375 20.67 30.92 10.97
CA GLY A 375 20.21 32.00 11.82
C GLY A 375 21.22 32.47 12.89
N HIS A 376 20.92 33.60 13.55
CA HIS A 376 21.81 34.19 14.57
C HIS A 376 21.96 33.32 15.84
N ASN A 377 21.00 32.44 16.11
CA ASN A 377 20.99 31.49 17.22
C ASN A 377 21.51 30.09 16.83
N ALA A 378 22.19 29.96 15.69
CA ALA A 378 22.63 28.68 15.13
C ALA A 378 23.37 27.78 16.14
N LEU A 379 24.31 28.31 16.93
CA LEU A 379 25.08 27.49 17.87
C LEU A 379 24.18 26.83 18.93
N GLU A 380 23.20 27.56 19.46
CA GLU A 380 22.25 27.05 20.45
C GLU A 380 21.36 25.97 19.83
N GLU A 381 20.83 26.24 18.63
CA GLU A 381 19.98 25.30 17.90
C GLU A 381 20.72 24.00 17.57
N TYR A 382 21.93 24.10 17.01
CA TYR A 382 22.73 22.94 16.63
C TYR A 382 23.15 22.13 17.85
N SER A 383 23.53 22.80 18.94
CA SER A 383 23.86 22.12 20.20
C SER A 383 22.68 21.38 20.79
N ARG A 384 21.47 21.97 20.70
CA ARG A 384 20.22 21.30 21.12
C ARG A 384 19.93 20.07 20.27
N LEU A 385 20.11 20.16 18.94
CA LEU A 385 19.93 19.02 18.04
C LEU A 385 20.94 17.90 18.35
N ALA A 386 22.22 18.25 18.53
CA ALA A 386 23.27 17.29 18.88
C ALA A 386 23.02 16.61 20.23
N ALA A 387 22.66 17.39 21.26
CA ALA A 387 22.39 16.88 22.60
C ALA A 387 21.12 16.01 22.69
N SER A 388 20.21 16.11 21.73
CA SER A 388 18.97 15.32 21.73
C SER A 388 19.20 13.82 21.57
N GLY A 389 20.32 13.41 20.96
CA GLY A 389 20.57 12.02 20.55
C GLY A 389 19.62 11.51 19.45
N GLN A 390 18.69 12.34 18.98
CA GLN A 390 17.71 11.94 17.98
C GLN A 390 18.31 11.80 16.58
N PHE A 391 19.31 12.62 16.27
CA PHE A 391 19.98 12.69 14.97
C PHE A 391 21.46 12.34 15.11
N ASP A 392 22.04 11.81 14.05
CA ASP A 392 23.47 11.51 13.97
C ASP A 392 24.27 12.72 13.47
N GLY A 393 23.59 13.71 12.89
CA GLY A 393 24.18 14.95 12.43
C GLY A 393 23.18 16.01 12.00
N ILE A 394 23.70 17.10 11.45
CA ILE A 394 22.97 18.21 10.85
C ILE A 394 23.35 18.41 9.39
N VAL A 395 22.37 18.84 8.60
CA VAL A 395 22.52 19.36 7.25
C VAL A 395 22.11 20.83 7.30
N ILE A 396 23.07 21.71 7.06
CA ILE A 396 22.87 23.16 7.11
C ILE A 396 22.60 23.65 5.69
N ASP A 397 21.51 24.39 5.50
CA ASP A 397 21.09 24.88 4.19
C ASP A 397 21.44 26.36 3.93
N GLU A 398 21.48 26.76 2.66
CA GLU A 398 21.59 28.15 2.18
C GLU A 398 22.88 28.92 2.52
N ILE A 399 24.06 28.31 2.40
CA ILE A 399 25.32 29.05 2.52
C ILE A 399 25.76 29.58 1.16
N PHE A 400 25.65 30.90 0.97
CA PHE A 400 26.17 31.56 -0.24
C PHE A 400 27.56 32.16 0.00
N ARG A 401 28.39 32.15 -1.06
CA ARG A 401 29.75 32.70 -1.02
C ARG A 401 29.73 34.19 -0.67
N PHE A 402 30.62 34.61 0.24
CA PHE A 402 30.75 36.01 0.71
C PHE A 402 29.55 36.55 1.51
N THR A 403 28.68 35.67 2.02
CA THR A 403 27.60 36.09 2.91
C THR A 403 28.04 36.15 4.37
N GLU A 404 27.30 36.93 5.15
CA GLU A 404 27.38 36.88 6.61
C GLU A 404 27.09 35.47 7.16
N ALA A 405 26.26 34.68 6.48
CA ALA A 405 25.99 33.29 6.88
C ALA A 405 27.25 32.42 6.82
N ALA A 406 28.05 32.51 5.75
CA ALA A 406 29.33 31.81 5.64
C ALA A 406 30.31 32.23 6.76
N GLN A 407 30.40 33.53 7.04
CA GLN A 407 31.25 34.06 8.11
C GLN A 407 30.80 33.60 9.49
N ARG A 408 29.49 33.57 9.75
CA ARG A 408 28.93 33.02 11.00
C ARG A 408 29.26 31.54 11.14
N MET A 409 29.07 30.74 10.10
CA MET A 409 29.37 29.31 10.15
C MET A 409 30.86 29.03 10.36
N ALA A 410 31.74 29.87 9.81
CA ALA A 410 33.18 29.78 10.07
C ALA A 410 33.53 29.88 11.57
N VAL A 411 32.70 30.56 12.37
CA VAL A 411 32.86 30.70 13.83
C VAL A 411 32.06 29.63 14.60
N VAL A 412 30.82 29.35 14.19
CA VAL A 412 29.90 28.47 14.92
C VAL A 412 30.32 27.00 14.83
N LEU A 413 30.72 26.52 13.65
CA LEU A 413 30.96 25.10 13.41
C LEU A 413 32.17 24.53 14.18
N PRO A 414 33.30 25.24 14.32
CA PRO A 414 34.40 24.79 15.18
C PRO A 414 33.98 24.59 16.65
N GLU A 415 33.18 25.50 17.20
CA GLU A 415 32.68 25.39 18.57
C GLU A 415 31.73 24.21 18.73
N LEU A 416 30.83 23.99 17.75
CA LEU A 416 29.96 22.81 17.73
C LEU A 416 30.78 21.51 17.67
N ARG A 417 31.74 21.41 16.74
CA ARG A 417 32.60 20.23 16.59
C ARG A 417 33.38 19.92 17.86
N LYS A 418 33.86 20.96 18.56
CA LYS A 418 34.58 20.80 19.83
C LYS A 418 33.68 20.25 20.93
N ALA A 419 32.42 20.70 20.99
CA ALA A 419 31.45 20.22 21.97
C ALA A 419 30.91 18.81 21.64
N PHE A 420 30.75 18.49 20.35
CA PHE A 420 30.16 17.26 19.85
C PHE A 420 31.02 16.64 18.74
N PRO A 421 32.15 15.97 19.08
CA PRO A 421 33.13 15.51 18.10
C PRO A 421 32.58 14.48 17.11
N ASP A 422 31.62 13.65 17.52
CA ASP A 422 31.05 12.59 16.68
C ASP A 422 29.81 13.04 15.86
N PHE A 423 29.25 14.22 16.17
CA PHE A 423 28.04 14.71 15.52
C PHE A 423 28.35 15.17 14.10
N LYS A 424 27.67 14.60 13.10
CA LYS A 424 28.00 14.84 11.69
C LYS A 424 27.56 16.22 11.24
N ILE A 425 28.40 16.89 10.46
CA ILE A 425 28.13 18.23 9.93
C ILE A 425 28.22 18.15 8.41
N ALA A 426 27.07 18.25 7.77
CA ALA A 426 26.94 18.44 6.33
C ALA A 426 26.41 19.85 6.05
N LEU A 427 26.82 20.45 4.93
CA LEU A 427 26.50 21.83 4.61
C LEU A 427 26.24 21.98 3.12
N TRP A 428 25.09 22.56 2.76
CA TRP A 428 24.77 22.99 1.41
C TRP A 428 25.38 24.36 1.14
N THR A 429 26.10 24.48 0.03
CA THR A 429 26.63 25.74 -0.48
C THR A 429 25.99 26.04 -1.82
N ILE A 430 25.44 27.24 -1.96
CA ILE A 430 24.74 27.63 -3.18
C ILE A 430 25.75 27.91 -4.29
N GLY A 431 25.55 27.26 -5.44
CA GLY A 431 26.33 27.46 -6.65
C GLY A 431 27.58 26.58 -6.75
N GLU A 432 28.53 27.04 -7.57
CA GLU A 432 29.62 26.21 -8.11
C GLU A 432 30.95 26.40 -7.36
N ASP A 433 30.97 27.20 -6.31
CA ASP A 433 32.15 27.47 -5.49
C ASP A 433 31.73 27.77 -4.05
N THR A 434 32.67 27.69 -3.11
CA THR A 434 32.44 27.93 -1.69
C THR A 434 33.34 29.04 -1.15
N ALA A 435 33.00 29.58 0.02
CA ALA A 435 33.83 30.55 0.72
C ALA A 435 35.16 29.88 1.17
N PRO A 436 36.31 30.58 1.07
CA PRO A 436 37.60 30.02 1.50
C PRO A 436 37.60 29.46 2.92
N GLU A 437 36.93 30.15 3.85
CA GLU A 437 36.81 29.77 5.25
C GLU A 437 36.07 28.44 5.41
N ILE A 438 35.01 28.21 4.62
CA ILE A 438 34.25 26.95 4.61
C ILE A 438 35.12 25.82 4.04
N ALA A 439 35.87 26.07 2.95
CA ALA A 439 36.81 25.09 2.43
C ALA A 439 37.91 24.72 3.44
N ASP A 440 38.39 25.69 4.22
CA ASP A 440 39.35 25.46 5.30
C ASP A 440 38.75 24.59 6.41
N LEU A 441 37.47 24.78 6.76
CA LEU A 441 36.76 23.92 7.71
C LEU A 441 36.61 22.47 7.22
N VAL A 442 36.37 22.25 5.92
CA VAL A 442 36.31 20.91 5.33
C VAL A 442 37.68 20.21 5.41
N LYS A 443 38.75 20.92 5.05
CA LYS A 443 40.14 20.42 5.16
C LYS A 443 40.51 20.11 6.60
N ALA A 444 40.09 20.95 7.55
CA ALA A 444 40.30 20.74 8.98
C ALA A 444 39.45 19.60 9.58
N GLY A 445 38.49 19.03 8.83
CA GLY A 445 37.60 17.98 9.30
C GLY A 445 36.50 18.47 10.24
N VAL A 446 36.25 19.78 10.29
CA VAL A 446 35.12 20.35 11.03
C VAL A 446 33.82 20.03 10.30
N ILE A 447 33.79 20.19 8.97
CA ILE A 447 32.67 19.79 8.11
C ILE A 447 32.98 18.41 7.53
N ASP A 448 32.07 17.46 7.71
CA ASP A 448 32.19 16.09 7.18
C ASP A 448 31.86 16.04 5.68
N LEU A 449 30.84 16.79 5.24
CA LEU A 449 30.39 16.84 3.84
C LEU A 449 30.00 18.25 3.42
N LEU A 450 30.53 18.71 2.28
CA LEU A 450 30.13 19.95 1.62
C LEU A 450 29.35 19.63 0.34
N MET A 451 28.11 20.07 0.23
CA MET A 451 27.21 19.74 -0.88
C MET A 451 26.97 20.99 -1.72
N PHE A 452 27.35 20.96 -2.99
CA PHE A 452 27.23 22.11 -3.88
C PHE A 452 25.89 22.09 -4.61
N GLU A 453 25.05 23.09 -4.42
CA GLU A 453 23.77 23.20 -5.11
C GLU A 453 23.99 23.67 -6.56
N VAL A 454 24.20 22.70 -7.45
CA VAL A 454 24.53 22.92 -8.86
C VAL A 454 23.39 22.38 -9.71
N TYR A 455 22.30 23.13 -9.69
CA TYR A 455 21.04 22.72 -10.29
C TYR A 455 21.00 23.06 -11.78
N VAL A 456 21.26 22.06 -12.63
CA VAL A 456 21.18 22.19 -14.09
C VAL A 456 19.83 21.69 -14.60
N LYS A 457 19.10 22.55 -15.31
CA LYS A 457 17.77 22.22 -15.86
C LYS A 457 17.87 21.53 -17.23
N PRO A 458 16.82 20.81 -17.65
CA PRO A 458 16.76 20.29 -19.02
C PRO A 458 17.00 21.38 -20.07
N GLY A 459 17.90 21.08 -21.01
CA GLY A 459 18.24 22.00 -22.11
C GLY A 459 19.24 23.11 -21.74
N GLU A 460 19.61 23.25 -20.46
CA GLU A 460 20.68 24.13 -20.02
C GLU A 460 22.06 23.48 -20.20
N PRO A 461 23.11 24.28 -20.42
CA PRO A 461 24.46 23.75 -20.51
C PRO A 461 24.95 23.23 -19.15
N VAL A 462 25.59 22.06 -19.14
CA VAL A 462 26.17 21.43 -17.92
C VAL A 462 27.45 22.12 -17.40
N ASN A 463 27.79 23.30 -17.91
CA ASN A 463 28.97 24.07 -17.50
C ASN A 463 29.05 24.31 -15.97
N PRO A 464 27.94 24.51 -15.24
CA PRO A 464 27.99 24.60 -13.78
C PRO A 464 28.62 23.38 -13.09
N ILE A 465 28.33 22.16 -13.56
CA ILE A 465 28.90 20.92 -13.01
C ILE A 465 30.40 20.88 -13.22
N TYR A 466 30.87 21.25 -14.42
CA TYR A 466 32.32 21.33 -14.72
C TYR A 466 33.02 22.34 -13.79
N ARG A 467 32.47 23.55 -13.66
CA ARG A 467 33.06 24.60 -12.81
C ARG A 467 33.07 24.19 -11.34
N ALA A 468 32.01 23.54 -10.86
CA ALA A 468 31.95 23.01 -9.50
C ALA A 468 33.03 21.94 -9.27
N ALA A 469 33.12 20.94 -10.15
CA ALA A 469 34.14 19.90 -10.07
C ALA A 469 35.56 20.49 -10.05
N GLU A 470 35.86 21.43 -10.96
CA GLU A 470 37.17 22.09 -11.00
C GLU A 470 37.47 22.87 -9.70
N ASN A 471 36.51 23.62 -9.17
CA ASN A 471 36.70 24.41 -7.95
C ASN A 471 36.90 23.51 -6.73
N ILE A 472 36.14 22.43 -6.62
CA ILE A 472 36.27 21.40 -5.60
C ILE A 472 37.69 20.78 -5.64
N GLN A 473 38.15 20.40 -6.84
CA GLN A 473 39.49 19.83 -7.06
C GLN A 473 40.60 20.83 -6.72
N LYS A 474 40.50 22.07 -7.22
CA LYS A 474 41.48 23.15 -6.96
C LYS A 474 41.66 23.43 -5.46
N ARG A 475 40.61 23.22 -4.66
CA ARG A 475 40.62 23.42 -3.21
C ARG A 475 41.08 22.19 -2.41
N GLY A 476 41.21 21.03 -3.04
CA GLY A 476 41.63 19.79 -2.38
C GLY A 476 40.61 19.26 -1.37
N ILE A 477 39.31 19.39 -1.66
CA ILE A 477 38.20 18.98 -0.77
C ILE A 477 37.27 17.94 -1.40
N ALA A 478 37.70 17.31 -2.49
CA ALA A 478 36.84 16.53 -3.35
C ALA A 478 36.31 15.23 -2.71
N ASP A 479 37.12 14.59 -1.87
CA ASP A 479 36.76 13.40 -1.08
C ASP A 479 35.73 13.67 0.03
N LYS A 480 35.41 14.94 0.28
CA LYS A 480 34.40 15.40 1.26
C LYS A 480 33.36 16.32 0.63
N SER A 481 33.25 16.32 -0.69
CA SER A 481 32.31 17.19 -1.41
C SER A 481 31.36 16.37 -2.27
N LEU A 482 30.09 16.78 -2.31
CA LEU A 482 29.09 16.23 -3.22
C LEU A 482 28.60 17.33 -4.15
N ILE A 483 28.21 16.97 -5.37
CA ILE A 483 27.46 17.87 -6.25
C ILE A 483 25.98 17.50 -6.14
N GLY A 484 25.19 18.50 -5.79
CA GLY A 484 23.75 18.43 -5.64
C GLY A 484 23.03 18.42 -6.98
N LEU A 485 22.15 17.46 -7.18
CA LEU A 485 21.31 17.31 -8.36
C LEU A 485 19.84 17.49 -8.00
N VAL A 486 19.07 18.08 -8.92
CA VAL A 486 17.63 18.32 -8.71
C VAL A 486 16.81 17.24 -9.37
N THR A 487 16.00 16.56 -8.56
CA THR A 487 14.93 15.68 -9.06
C THR A 487 13.55 16.36 -9.02
N HIS A 488 13.49 17.65 -8.67
CA HIS A 488 12.28 18.45 -8.56
C HIS A 488 11.55 18.61 -9.92
N LYS A 489 10.24 18.38 -9.96
CA LYS A 489 9.38 18.51 -11.15
C LYS A 489 9.10 19.97 -11.47
N THR A 490 8.48 20.71 -10.54
CA THR A 490 7.88 22.03 -10.81
C THR A 490 8.94 23.07 -11.18
N TRP A 491 10.10 23.04 -10.54
CA TRP A 491 11.17 24.00 -10.81
C TRP A 491 11.82 23.83 -12.20
N ASN A 492 11.80 22.59 -12.71
CA ASN A 492 12.47 22.19 -13.94
C ASN A 492 11.50 21.95 -15.11
N ASN A 493 10.20 22.06 -14.87
CA ASN A 493 9.14 21.90 -15.87
C ASN A 493 9.21 20.55 -16.61
N TRP A 494 9.51 19.46 -15.87
CA TRP A 494 9.53 18.11 -16.42
C TRP A 494 8.13 17.62 -16.76
N HIS A 495 7.94 17.17 -18.00
CA HIS A 495 6.67 16.62 -18.49
C HIS A 495 6.67 15.09 -18.48
N ASP A 496 7.83 14.47 -18.66
CA ASP A 496 8.00 13.02 -18.77
C ASP A 496 8.94 12.51 -17.67
N PRO A 497 8.52 11.51 -16.86
CA PRO A 497 9.32 11.01 -15.75
C PRO A 497 10.55 10.21 -16.20
N GLU A 498 10.51 9.53 -17.34
CA GLU A 498 11.65 8.77 -17.85
C GLU A 498 12.77 9.73 -18.28
N GLN A 499 12.45 10.74 -19.08
CA GLN A 499 13.40 11.79 -19.49
C GLN A 499 13.97 12.55 -18.30
N GLN A 500 13.14 12.80 -17.28
CA GLN A 500 13.58 13.42 -16.04
C GLN A 500 14.65 12.58 -15.34
N ALA A 501 14.36 11.28 -15.13
CA ALA A 501 15.31 10.35 -14.51
C ALA A 501 16.59 10.25 -15.34
N GLU A 502 16.48 10.03 -16.65
CA GLU A 502 17.62 9.90 -17.54
C GLU A 502 18.52 11.15 -17.55
N SER A 503 17.93 12.35 -17.43
CA SER A 503 18.71 13.60 -17.37
C SER A 503 19.52 13.72 -16.09
N VAL A 504 18.93 13.38 -14.94
CA VAL A 504 19.64 13.38 -13.65
C VAL A 504 20.72 12.30 -13.63
N ILE A 505 20.42 11.11 -14.15
CA ILE A 505 21.37 10.01 -14.30
C ILE A 505 22.54 10.42 -15.21
N ALA A 506 22.29 11.11 -16.32
CA ALA A 506 23.34 11.62 -17.20
C ALA A 506 24.29 12.61 -16.48
N GLN A 507 23.74 13.49 -15.64
CA GLN A 507 24.54 14.41 -14.81
C GLN A 507 25.38 13.65 -13.77
N LEU A 508 24.81 12.62 -13.13
CA LEU A 508 25.53 11.74 -12.20
C LEU A 508 26.72 11.03 -12.88
N HIS A 509 26.50 10.48 -14.07
CA HIS A 509 27.56 9.89 -14.89
C HIS A 509 28.63 10.91 -15.27
N LEU A 510 28.24 12.14 -15.64
CA LEU A 510 29.20 13.20 -15.95
C LEU A 510 30.09 13.50 -14.75
N ILE A 511 29.52 13.73 -13.56
CA ILE A 511 30.26 14.00 -12.32
C ILE A 511 31.29 12.89 -12.10
N ARG A 512 30.85 11.63 -12.17
CA ARG A 512 31.73 10.47 -11.98
C ARG A 512 32.89 10.42 -12.98
N SER A 513 32.65 10.85 -14.22
CA SER A 513 33.67 10.86 -15.29
C SER A 513 34.72 11.96 -15.15
N ILE A 514 34.36 13.11 -14.57
CA ILE A 514 35.25 14.29 -14.49
C ILE A 514 35.87 14.48 -13.10
N ALA A 515 35.29 13.88 -12.06
CA ALA A 515 35.72 13.98 -10.67
C ALA A 515 35.39 12.68 -9.91
N ALA A 516 36.13 11.60 -10.22
CA ALA A 516 35.90 10.27 -9.64
C ALA A 516 36.19 10.19 -8.13
N GLU A 517 36.89 11.18 -7.59
CA GLU A 517 37.17 11.35 -6.16
C GLU A 517 35.98 11.88 -5.35
N ILE A 518 34.97 12.47 -6.00
CA ILE A 518 33.71 12.85 -5.33
C ILE A 518 32.97 11.57 -4.92
N PRO A 519 32.68 11.38 -3.61
CA PRO A 519 32.20 10.12 -3.06
C PRO A 519 30.68 9.90 -3.21
N GLY A 520 30.00 10.55 -4.15
CA GLY A 520 28.57 10.35 -4.34
C GLY A 520 27.87 11.59 -4.89
N ALA A 521 26.62 11.77 -4.46
CA ALA A 521 25.80 12.90 -4.85
C ALA A 521 24.75 13.20 -3.78
N ALA A 522 24.23 14.42 -3.81
CA ALA A 522 23.12 14.84 -2.97
C ALA A 522 21.91 15.22 -3.85
N PHE A 523 20.70 15.03 -3.33
CA PHE A 523 19.49 15.13 -4.12
C PHE A 523 18.39 15.91 -3.38
N TRP A 524 17.82 16.88 -4.08
CA TRP A 524 16.57 17.53 -3.68
C TRP A 524 15.39 16.84 -4.39
N SER A 525 14.45 16.25 -3.62
CA SER A 525 13.48 15.29 -4.16
C SER A 525 12.03 15.38 -3.63
N ASP A 526 11.66 16.52 -3.05
CA ASP A 526 10.34 16.74 -2.44
C ASP A 526 9.13 16.64 -3.38
N ASP A 527 9.26 16.97 -4.67
CA ASP A 527 8.16 16.87 -5.66
C ASP A 527 8.50 16.03 -6.92
N ALA A 528 9.49 15.14 -6.81
CA ALA A 528 9.88 14.28 -7.93
C ALA A 528 8.70 13.45 -8.48
N GLN A 529 8.70 13.21 -9.80
CA GLN A 529 7.66 12.38 -10.41
C GLN A 529 7.81 10.90 -10.00
N PRO A 530 6.72 10.10 -9.96
CA PRO A 530 6.78 8.69 -9.61
C PRO A 530 7.81 7.93 -10.46
N GLY A 531 8.67 7.13 -9.82
CA GLY A 531 9.70 6.32 -10.48
C GLY A 531 11.03 7.03 -10.72
N VAL A 532 11.09 8.36 -10.62
CA VAL A 532 12.32 9.14 -10.88
C VAL A 532 13.37 8.87 -9.81
N ILE A 533 12.99 8.99 -8.53
CA ILE A 533 13.93 8.85 -7.42
C ILE A 533 14.42 7.41 -7.28
N GLU A 534 13.57 6.42 -7.57
CA GLU A 534 13.92 5.01 -7.58
C GLU A 534 14.94 4.70 -8.69
N ALA A 535 14.75 5.26 -9.89
CA ALA A 535 15.68 5.11 -11.00
C ALA A 535 17.04 5.76 -10.70
N VAL A 536 17.04 6.96 -10.11
CA VAL A 536 18.27 7.67 -9.73
C VAL A 536 19.01 6.98 -8.59
N ASP A 537 18.30 6.46 -7.58
CA ASP A 537 18.89 5.68 -6.47
C ASP A 537 19.54 4.38 -6.99
N GLN A 538 18.86 3.68 -7.90
CA GLN A 538 19.43 2.51 -8.59
C GLN A 538 20.70 2.89 -9.37
N ALA A 539 20.69 4.00 -10.10
CA ALA A 539 21.87 4.46 -10.85
C ALA A 539 23.06 4.79 -9.92
N CYS A 540 22.80 5.37 -8.73
CA CYS A 540 23.82 5.58 -7.72
C CYS A 540 24.49 4.27 -7.29
N TYR A 541 23.69 3.25 -6.99
CA TYR A 541 24.19 1.93 -6.63
C TYR A 541 25.04 1.31 -7.75
N GLU A 542 24.55 1.37 -8.98
CA GLU A 542 25.26 0.82 -10.13
C GLU A 542 26.61 1.48 -10.39
N LEU A 543 26.66 2.81 -10.28
CA LEU A 543 27.85 3.59 -10.58
C LEU A 543 28.92 3.53 -9.49
N PHE A 544 28.50 3.72 -8.24
CA PHE A 544 29.44 3.89 -7.12
C PHE A 544 29.73 2.59 -6.39
N ILE A 545 28.82 1.61 -6.45
CA ILE A 545 28.97 0.33 -5.73
C ILE A 545 29.35 -0.79 -6.68
N LEU A 546 28.60 -0.98 -7.76
CA LEU A 546 28.86 -2.07 -8.71
C LEU A 546 29.96 -1.72 -9.74
N GLY A 547 30.37 -0.46 -9.80
CA GLY A 547 31.38 0.02 -10.74
C GLY A 547 30.95 -0.12 -12.21
N LYS A 548 29.64 -0.13 -12.50
CA LYS A 548 29.16 -0.16 -13.88
C LYS A 548 29.61 1.11 -14.60
N THR A 549 30.37 0.93 -15.68
CA THR A 549 30.87 2.04 -16.48
C THR A 549 29.71 2.80 -17.14
N PRO A 550 29.72 4.14 -17.12
CA PRO A 550 28.78 4.94 -17.88
C PRO A 550 28.72 4.51 -19.35
N GLN A 551 27.53 4.53 -19.97
CA GLN A 551 27.41 4.47 -21.44
C GLN A 551 27.53 5.90 -22.00
N PRO A 552 28.74 6.38 -22.36
CA PRO A 552 28.98 7.80 -22.56
C PRO A 552 28.22 8.34 -23.78
N GLU A 553 27.97 7.49 -24.78
CA GLU A 553 27.25 7.85 -26.00
C GLU A 553 25.75 8.09 -25.77
N LYS A 554 25.12 7.34 -24.86
CA LYS A 554 23.71 7.55 -24.50
C LYS A 554 23.54 8.89 -23.78
N PHE A 555 24.41 9.15 -22.81
CA PHE A 555 24.28 10.33 -21.95
C PHE A 555 24.82 11.62 -22.58
N SER A 556 25.85 11.55 -23.43
CA SER A 556 26.35 12.75 -24.12
C SER A 556 25.31 13.40 -25.05
N ARG A 557 24.37 12.63 -25.59
CA ARG A 557 23.25 13.17 -26.39
C ARG A 557 22.20 13.90 -25.55
N MET A 558 22.13 13.61 -24.25
CA MET A 558 21.18 14.24 -23.33
C MET A 558 21.71 15.51 -22.70
N LEU A 559 23.03 15.64 -22.61
CA LEU A 559 23.68 16.79 -22.01
C LEU A 559 23.98 17.83 -23.08
N LYS A 560 23.50 19.05 -22.86
CA LYS A 560 23.95 20.19 -23.66
C LYS A 560 25.35 20.56 -23.18
N LEU A 561 26.37 20.19 -23.94
CA LEU A 561 27.73 20.67 -23.71
C LEU A 561 27.77 22.17 -24.06
N GLY A 562 28.09 23.03 -23.10
CA GLY A 562 28.34 24.44 -23.40
C GLY A 562 29.71 24.64 -24.04
N ASP A 563 29.98 25.86 -24.51
CA ASP A 563 31.30 26.22 -25.02
C ASP A 563 32.34 26.03 -23.91
N ARG A 564 33.28 25.09 -24.09
CA ARG A 564 34.45 24.96 -23.24
C ARG A 564 35.32 26.19 -23.46
N LYS A 565 35.55 26.99 -22.42
CA LYS A 565 36.63 27.98 -22.40
C LYS A 565 37.90 27.36 -21.88
#